data_AF-A0A2A4NB99-F1
#
_entry.id   AF-A0A2A4NB99-F1
#
_cell.length_a   1.000
_cell.length_b   1.000
_cell.length_c   1.000
_cell.angle_alpha   90.00
_cell.angle_beta   90.00
_cell.angle_gamma   90.00
#
_symmetry.space_group_name_H-M   'P 1'
#
loop_
_entity.id
_entity.type
_entity.pdbx_description
1 polymer ?
#
loop_
_entity_poly.entity_id
_entity_poly.type
_entity_poly.pdbx_seq_one_letter_code
_entity_poly.pdbx_strand_id
1 'polypeptide(L)'
;MSDNTIKSCSNPKDFAARGKTALLLWGIPHILIVMGFIVNNYAGIIWGIAFIWAGIGCTINARHCKRVHCYFTGPLYLILGIISLLVYAQVISIEWIYLLIIAIAGTILSFIPEWLGKKYFIKNGQ
;
A
#
# COMPACT_ATOMS: atom_id res chain seq x y z
N MET A 1 13.50 -19.49 -24.96
CA MET A 1 13.87 -19.31 -23.54
C MET A 1 13.44 -17.93 -23.05
N SER A 2 12.14 -17.59 -23.13
CA SER A 2 11.61 -16.23 -22.84
C SER A 2 10.09 -16.24 -22.56
N ASP A 3 9.58 -17.24 -21.84
CA ASP A 3 8.14 -17.31 -21.47
C ASP A 3 7.92 -17.44 -19.94
N ASN A 4 8.98 -17.70 -19.17
CA ASN A 4 8.88 -17.96 -17.73
C ASN A 4 8.83 -16.68 -16.87
N THR A 5 9.22 -15.53 -17.43
CA THR A 5 9.26 -14.26 -16.68
C THR A 5 7.90 -13.55 -16.66
N ILE A 6 7.03 -13.81 -17.63
CA ILE A 6 5.67 -13.22 -17.68
C ILE A 6 4.69 -14.04 -16.82
N LYS A 7 4.86 -15.37 -16.71
CA LYS A 7 4.02 -16.25 -15.88
C LYS A 7 4.23 -16.13 -14.37
N SER A 8 5.29 -15.49 -13.89
CA SER A 8 5.60 -15.44 -12.45
C SER A 8 4.53 -14.71 -11.61
N CYS A 9 3.74 -13.78 -12.19
CA CYS A 9 2.62 -13.11 -11.51
C CYS A 9 1.26 -13.82 -11.69
N SER A 10 1.23 -15.00 -12.32
CA SER A 10 0.06 -15.91 -12.38
C SER A 10 0.16 -17.07 -11.38
N ASN A 11 1.23 -17.07 -10.57
CA ASN A 11 1.56 -18.10 -9.58
C ASN A 11 0.53 -18.07 -8.42
N PRO A 12 0.15 -19.20 -7.78
CA PRO A 12 -0.80 -19.26 -6.65
C PRO A 12 -0.37 -18.50 -5.38
N LYS A 13 0.74 -17.76 -5.42
CA LYS A 13 1.34 -17.00 -4.33
C LYS A 13 1.17 -15.48 -4.47
N ASP A 14 0.42 -15.00 -5.48
CA ASP A 14 0.01 -13.60 -5.53
C ASP A 14 -1.12 -13.36 -4.51
N PHE A 15 -0.73 -13.20 -3.24
CA PHE A 15 -1.63 -12.95 -2.11
C PHE A 15 -2.46 -11.67 -2.30
N ALA A 16 -1.98 -10.75 -3.14
CA ALA A 16 -2.64 -9.49 -3.45
C ALA A 16 -3.67 -9.61 -4.59
N ALA A 17 -3.56 -10.61 -5.47
CA ALA A 17 -4.39 -10.69 -6.68
C ALA A 17 -5.42 -11.84 -6.70
N ARG A 18 -5.34 -12.84 -5.81
CA ARG A 18 -6.30 -13.97 -5.81
C ARG A 18 -6.67 -14.47 -4.41
N GLY A 19 -7.97 -14.64 -4.19
CA GLY A 19 -8.55 -15.35 -3.05
C GLY A 19 -9.02 -14.47 -1.89
N LYS A 20 -9.46 -15.12 -0.81
CA LYS A 20 -9.98 -14.47 0.41
C LYS A 20 -8.93 -13.56 1.07
N THR A 21 -7.64 -13.87 0.89
CA THR A 21 -6.52 -13.07 1.40
C THR A 21 -6.45 -11.70 0.73
N ALA A 22 -6.73 -11.58 -0.57
CA ALA A 22 -6.76 -10.27 -1.24
C ALA A 22 -7.93 -9.41 -0.72
N LEU A 23 -9.10 -10.01 -0.53
CA LEU A 23 -10.25 -9.32 0.09
C LEU A 23 -9.94 -8.86 1.52
N LEU A 24 -9.23 -9.65 2.31
CA LEU A 24 -8.81 -9.26 3.67
C LEU A 24 -7.67 -8.23 3.65
N LEU A 25 -6.70 -8.36 2.75
CA LEU A 25 -5.56 -7.43 2.65
C LEU A 25 -6.01 -6.04 2.19
N TRP A 26 -6.99 -5.97 1.28
CA TRP A 26 -7.39 -4.73 0.64
C TRP A 26 -8.73 -4.21 1.16
N GLY A 27 -9.70 -5.08 1.44
CA GLY A 27 -11.02 -4.69 1.95
C GLY A 27 -10.96 -4.14 3.37
N ILE A 28 -10.17 -4.74 4.26
CA ILE A 28 -10.05 -4.28 5.66
C ILE A 28 -9.50 -2.84 5.72
N PRO A 29 -8.36 -2.50 5.07
CA PRO A 29 -7.89 -1.12 5.07
C PRO A 29 -8.89 -0.11 4.52
N HIS A 30 -9.60 -0.43 3.42
CA HIS A 30 -10.60 0.48 2.86
C HIS A 30 -11.75 0.75 3.83
N ILE A 31 -12.27 -0.31 4.48
CA ILE A 31 -13.32 -0.18 5.49
C ILE A 31 -12.83 0.66 6.67
N LEU A 32 -11.60 0.44 7.14
CA LEU A 32 -11.03 1.21 8.25
C LEU A 32 -10.82 2.68 7.89
N ILE A 33 -10.35 3.00 6.68
CA ILE A 33 -10.22 4.41 6.24
C ILE A 33 -11.60 5.09 6.25
N VAL A 34 -12.63 4.45 5.67
CA VAL A 34 -14.00 4.98 5.67
C VAL A 34 -14.54 5.13 7.10
N MET A 35 -14.29 4.15 7.97
CA MET A 35 -14.72 4.20 9.37
C MET A 35 -14.06 5.35 10.14
N GLY A 36 -12.76 5.62 9.90
CA GLY A 36 -12.07 6.73 10.56
C GLY A 36 -12.59 8.11 10.14
N PHE A 37 -13.23 8.24 8.96
CA PHE A 37 -13.95 9.47 8.61
C PHE A 37 -15.22 9.68 9.44
N ILE A 38 -15.89 8.60 9.83
CA ILE A 38 -17.13 8.64 10.61
C ILE A 38 -16.82 8.82 12.10
N VAL A 39 -15.76 8.17 12.59
CA VAL A 39 -15.38 8.15 14.01
C VAL A 39 -14.18 9.07 14.25
N ASN A 40 -14.44 10.37 14.32
CA ASN A 40 -13.40 11.42 14.42
C ASN A 40 -12.47 11.24 15.64
N ASN A 41 -13.02 10.87 16.80
CA ASN A 41 -12.24 10.77 18.06
C ASN A 41 -11.14 9.70 18.04
N TYR A 42 -11.25 8.69 17.18
CA TYR A 42 -10.26 7.59 17.06
C TYR A 42 -9.71 7.45 15.64
N ALA A 43 -9.95 8.45 14.79
CA ALA A 43 -9.57 8.43 13.38
C ALA A 43 -8.08 8.09 13.18
N GLY A 44 -7.20 8.67 14.00
CA GLY A 44 -5.75 8.45 13.88
C GLY A 44 -5.27 7.05 14.24
N ILE A 45 -5.89 6.38 15.23
CA ILE A 45 -5.60 4.98 15.52
C ILE A 45 -6.09 4.11 14.37
N ILE A 46 -7.34 4.32 13.94
CA ILE A 46 -7.98 3.53 12.89
C ILE A 46 -7.19 3.65 11.58
N TRP A 47 -6.84 4.87 11.18
CA TRP A 47 -6.06 5.14 9.97
C TRP A 47 -4.63 4.66 10.11
N GLY A 48 -4.01 4.83 11.29
CA GLY A 48 -2.69 4.30 11.60
C GLY A 48 -2.62 2.79 11.35
N ILE A 49 -3.56 2.04 11.92
CA ILE A 49 -3.67 0.59 11.73
C ILE A 49 -3.92 0.26 10.25
N ALA A 50 -4.86 0.95 9.58
CA ALA A 50 -5.20 0.71 8.19
C ALA A 50 -3.98 0.89 7.26
N PHE A 51 -3.25 1.99 7.42
CA PHE A 51 -2.08 2.30 6.60
C PHE A 51 -0.91 1.37 6.90
N ILE A 52 -0.65 1.04 8.16
CA ILE A 52 0.41 0.07 8.50
C ILE A 52 0.09 -1.30 7.90
N TRP A 53 -1.16 -1.75 8.02
CA TRP A 53 -1.61 -3.02 7.46
C TRP A 53 -1.45 -3.07 5.94
N ALA A 54 -1.93 -2.03 5.24
CA ALA A 54 -1.78 -1.90 3.80
C ALA A 54 -0.31 -1.80 3.38
N GLY A 55 0.51 -1.05 4.12
CA GLY A 55 1.93 -0.86 3.87
C GLY A 55 2.73 -2.17 3.98
N ILE A 56 2.50 -2.94 5.05
CA ILE A 56 3.10 -4.27 5.23
C ILE A 56 2.70 -5.20 4.08
N GLY A 57 1.41 -5.23 3.73
CA GLY A 57 0.89 -6.01 2.61
C GLY A 57 1.57 -5.68 1.28
N CYS A 58 1.68 -4.39 0.96
CA CYS A 58 2.40 -3.90 -0.22
C CYS A 58 3.89 -4.29 -0.19
N THR A 59 4.59 -4.12 0.93
CA THR A 59 6.02 -4.45 1.02
C THR A 59 6.28 -5.95 0.83
N ILE A 60 5.44 -6.81 1.42
CA ILE A 60 5.52 -8.27 1.21
C ILE A 60 5.28 -8.59 -0.27
N ASN A 61 4.25 -8.02 -0.89
CA ASN A 61 3.94 -8.25 -2.30
C ASN A 61 5.03 -7.73 -3.24
N ALA A 62 5.65 -6.58 -2.93
CA ALA A 62 6.80 -6.06 -3.67
C ALA A 62 7.97 -7.04 -3.66
N ARG A 63 8.27 -7.67 -2.51
CA ARG A 63 9.34 -8.66 -2.41
C ARG A 63 9.06 -9.95 -3.18
N HIS A 64 7.81 -10.41 -3.19
CA HIS A 64 7.43 -11.66 -3.86
C HIS A 64 7.18 -11.50 -5.36
N CYS A 65 6.38 -10.50 -5.74
CA CYS A 65 5.88 -10.33 -7.10
C CYS A 65 6.64 -9.24 -7.90
N LYS A 66 7.52 -8.47 -7.23
CA LYS A 66 8.28 -7.36 -7.84
C LYS A 66 7.40 -6.31 -8.53
N ARG A 67 6.18 -6.10 -8.03
CA ARG A 67 5.27 -5.06 -8.55
C ARG A 67 5.78 -3.68 -8.18
N VAL A 68 5.87 -2.79 -9.17
CA VAL A 68 6.48 -1.48 -9.00
C VAL A 68 5.60 -0.57 -8.15
N HIS A 69 4.27 -0.62 -8.31
CA HIS A 69 3.37 0.17 -7.48
C HIS A 69 3.50 -0.18 -5.98
N CYS A 70 3.71 -1.46 -5.65
CA CYS A 70 3.89 -1.92 -4.27
C CYS A 70 5.22 -1.46 -3.66
N TYR A 71 6.26 -1.26 -4.47
CA TYR A 71 7.54 -0.72 -3.99
C TYR A 71 7.44 0.73 -3.51
N PHE A 72 6.55 1.53 -4.12
CA PHE A 72 6.33 2.92 -3.73
C PHE A 72 5.24 3.05 -2.65
N THR A 73 4.11 2.36 -2.82
CA THR A 73 2.98 2.44 -1.88
C THR A 73 3.26 1.80 -0.53
N GLY A 74 4.08 0.74 -0.46
CA GLY A 74 4.44 0.09 0.80
C GLY A 74 5.10 1.06 1.80
N PRO A 75 6.26 1.64 1.48
CA PRO A 75 6.90 2.64 2.32
C PRO A 75 6.03 3.88 2.57
N LEU A 76 5.31 4.36 1.55
CA LEU A 76 4.41 5.51 1.69
C LEU A 76 3.35 5.27 2.78
N TYR A 77 2.66 4.14 2.71
CA TYR A 77 1.62 3.80 3.69
C TYR A 77 2.19 3.54 5.09
N LEU A 78 3.37 2.93 5.22
CA LEU A 78 4.02 2.80 6.53
C LEU A 78 4.31 4.17 7.16
N ILE A 79 4.80 5.13 6.37
CA ILE A 79 5.06 6.50 6.83
C ILE A 79 3.75 7.19 7.23
N LEU A 80 2.71 7.12 6.39
CA LEU A 80 1.41 7.70 6.69
C LEU A 80 0.75 7.10 7.93
N GLY A 81 0.96 5.80 8.16
CA GLY A 81 0.51 5.12 9.36
C GLY A 81 1.17 5.65 10.63
N ILE A 82 2.50 5.85 10.60
CA ILE A 82 3.24 6.47 11.70
C ILE A 82 2.77 7.90 11.93
N ILE A 83 2.62 8.70 10.86
CA ILE A 83 2.14 10.08 10.98
C ILE A 83 0.74 10.12 11.58
N SER A 84 -0.16 9.21 11.19
CA SER A 84 -1.51 9.13 11.76
C SER A 84 -1.51 8.87 13.27
N LEU A 85 -0.59 8.02 13.75
CA LEU A 85 -0.40 7.77 15.18
C LEU A 85 0.19 8.99 15.91
N LEU A 86 1.13 9.72 15.28
CA LEU A 86 1.70 10.94 15.84
C LEU A 86 0.68 12.08 15.93
N VAL A 87 -0.20 12.21 14.94
CA VAL A 87 -1.33 13.15 14.97
C VAL A 87 -2.30 12.80 16.09
N TYR A 88 -2.63 11.51 16.25
CA TYR A 88 -3.46 11.05 17.38
C TYR A 88 -2.81 11.33 18.74
N ALA A 89 -1.50 11.11 18.86
CA ALA A 89 -0.73 11.41 20.07
C ALA A 89 -0.53 12.91 20.33
N GLN A 90 -1.11 13.78 19.50
CA GLN A 90 -1.00 15.24 19.57
C GLN A 90 0.45 15.76 19.49
N VAL A 91 1.36 14.97 18.93
CA VAL A 91 2.76 15.36 18.70
C VAL A 91 2.86 16.31 17.50
N ILE A 92 1.99 16.11 16.50
CA ILE A 92 1.94 16.89 15.26
C ILE A 92 0.48 17.26 14.98
N SER A 93 0.22 18.47 14.49
CA SER A 93 -1.12 18.91 14.10
C SER A 93 -1.24 18.97 12.58
N ILE A 94 -1.79 17.93 11.96
CA ILE A 94 -2.05 17.83 10.52
C ILE A 94 -3.52 17.42 10.34
N GLU A 95 -4.22 18.10 9.43
CA GLU A 95 -5.60 17.73 9.09
C GLU A 95 -5.66 16.39 8.35
N TRP A 96 -6.65 15.57 8.70
CA TRP A 96 -6.88 14.24 8.13
C TRP A 96 -6.98 14.25 6.60
N ILE A 97 -7.52 15.33 6.03
CA ILE A 97 -7.67 15.50 4.59
C ILE A 97 -6.32 15.48 3.85
N TYR A 98 -5.26 16.03 4.44
CA TYR A 98 -3.94 16.03 3.81
C TYR A 98 -3.36 14.62 3.75
N LEU A 99 -3.55 13.83 4.81
CA LEU A 99 -3.12 12.43 4.83
C LEU A 99 -3.84 11.62 3.74
N LEU A 100 -5.14 11.85 3.54
CA LEU A 100 -5.90 11.22 2.47
C LEU A 100 -5.40 11.65 1.08
N ILE A 101 -5.21 12.95 0.85
CA ILE A 101 -4.73 13.47 -0.43
C ILE A 101 -3.37 12.87 -0.78
N ILE A 102 -2.44 12.82 0.18
CA ILE A 102 -1.11 12.24 -0.02
C ILE A 102 -1.22 10.73 -0.31
N ALA A 103 -2.07 10.00 0.42
CA ALA A 103 -2.31 8.59 0.18
C ALA A 103 -2.83 8.32 -1.24
N ILE A 104 -3.87 9.04 -1.66
CA ILE A 104 -4.49 8.88 -2.99
C ILE A 104 -3.50 9.29 -4.08
N ALA A 105 -2.89 10.48 -3.97
CA ALA A 105 -1.95 10.99 -4.96
C ALA A 105 -0.74 10.07 -5.10
N GLY A 106 -0.12 9.66 -3.99
CA GLY A 106 1.01 8.73 -4.02
C GLY A 106 0.65 7.36 -4.60
N THR A 107 -0.57 6.89 -4.35
CA THR A 107 -1.07 5.64 -4.96
C THR A 107 -1.24 5.78 -6.46
N ILE A 108 -1.89 6.82 -6.96
CA ILE A 108 -2.07 7.06 -8.38
C ILE A 108 -0.70 7.22 -9.07
N LEU A 109 0.19 8.02 -8.49
CA LEU A 109 1.55 8.22 -8.99
C LEU A 109 2.34 6.90 -9.06
N SER A 110 2.12 5.98 -8.12
CA SER A 110 2.79 4.68 -8.11
C SER A 110 2.41 3.76 -9.29
N PHE A 111 1.25 4.00 -9.93
CA PHE A 111 0.83 3.25 -11.12
C PHE A 111 1.44 3.80 -12.42
N ILE A 112 1.93 5.05 -12.42
CA ILE A 112 2.55 5.68 -13.61
C ILE A 112 3.72 4.84 -14.16
N PRO A 113 4.68 4.35 -13.35
CA PRO A 113 5.75 3.48 -13.85
C PRO A 113 5.26 2.19 -14.52
N GLU A 114 4.14 1.63 -14.05
CA GLU A 114 3.53 0.43 -14.62
C GLU A 114 2.85 0.73 -15.96
N TRP A 115 2.18 1.88 -16.06
CA TRP A 115 1.57 2.35 -17.32
C TRP A 115 2.60 2.75 -18.36
N LEU A 116 3.74 3.30 -17.94
CA LEU A 116 4.85 3.65 -18.83
C LEU A 116 5.71 2.42 -19.23
N GLY A 117 5.33 1.20 -18.82
CA GLY A 117 5.95 -0.05 -19.25
C GLY A 117 7.39 -0.26 -18.74
N LYS A 118 7.89 0.60 -17.85
CA LYS A 118 9.26 0.48 -17.34
C LYS A 118 9.27 -0.47 -16.14
N LYS A 119 9.61 -1.73 -16.43
CA LYS A 119 10.07 -2.71 -15.43
C LYS A 119 11.41 -2.25 -14.84
N TYR A 120 11.37 -1.28 -13.93
CA TYR A 120 12.53 -0.95 -13.11
C TYR A 120 12.74 -2.13 -12.15
N PHE A 121 13.93 -2.74 -12.21
CA PHE A 121 14.42 -3.85 -11.37
C PHE A 121 14.10 -5.29 -11.81
N ILE A 122 14.71 -5.74 -12.93
CA ILE A 122 15.72 -6.82 -12.88
C ILE A 122 16.81 -6.53 -13.93
N LYS A 123 17.88 -5.86 -13.51
CA LYS A 123 19.24 -6.20 -13.94
C LYS A 123 20.10 -6.11 -12.69
N ASN A 124 20.52 -7.27 -12.19
CA ASN A 124 21.85 -7.53 -11.61
C ASN A 124 21.89 -8.92 -10.95
N GLY A 125 22.77 -9.78 -11.48
CA GLY A 125 23.44 -10.83 -10.70
C GLY A 125 23.00 -12.28 -10.92
N GLN A 126 23.12 -12.80 -12.15
CA GLN A 126 23.77 -14.10 -12.49
C GLN A 126 23.66 -14.35 -14.00
#